data_AF-F2JYB1-F1
#
_entry.id   AF-F2JYB1-F1
#
_cell.length_a   1.000
_cell.length_b   1.000
_cell.length_c   1.000
_cell.angle_alpha   90.00
_cell.angle_beta   90.00
_cell.angle_gamma   90.00
#
_symmetry.space_group_name_H-M   'P 1'
#
loop_
_entity.id
_entity.type
_entity.pdbx_description
1 polymer ?
#
loop_
_entity_poly.entity_id
_entity_poly.type
_entity_poly.pdbx_seq_one_letter_code
_entity_poly.pdbx_strand_id
1 'polypeptide(L)'
;MKTVLKYTVQPGDSLSKIADQISASAGITTDQIEAANPSVVPSALQIGQLLTIPQLDTPTNRWFYTVLSGDSFSGIAAALAQCKGLTYEEIEQDNSLTGSTIDVGQVLNIPATSSDAPTQDNLAPNAINMGYWNWTWSGTSNPSNATLSLAFSGWTDPTTALQDSHQVKPSLVGTKYLTFGGGNDNGKFTALSLQDITSAIQSGKLEGYEGVAYDVEEGDSHLENDFAVSFKAAKDAGLKVLVTVSHSAPYGITDADALMQSFFADSNIDLLSPQLYTEGDETENDYQTTSGTSTTWEDYASAKAAIVPSIVTSDLYDSATGYFTEQGVTLAGYIQWAQV
;
A
#
# COMPACT_ATOMS: atom_id res chain seq x y z
N MET A 1 -15.53 10.85 26.98
CA MET A 1 -15.18 9.67 26.16
C MET A 1 -13.67 9.69 26.00
N LYS A 2 -12.95 8.56 26.08
CA LYS A 2 -11.51 8.55 25.83
C LYS A 2 -11.29 8.74 24.33
N THR A 3 -10.69 9.83 23.94
CA THR A 3 -10.26 10.09 22.55
C THR A 3 -9.00 9.29 22.32
N VAL A 4 -9.11 8.18 21.60
CA VAL A 4 -7.94 7.43 21.13
C VAL A 4 -7.38 8.15 19.92
N LEU A 5 -6.12 8.59 19.98
CA LEU A 5 -5.42 9.11 18.81
C LEU A 5 -4.89 7.93 18.00
N LYS A 6 -5.07 7.99 16.68
CA LYS A 6 -4.59 7.00 15.72
C LYS A 6 -3.44 7.60 14.93
N TYR A 7 -2.33 6.87 14.87
CA TYR A 7 -1.12 7.32 14.20
C TYR A 7 -0.65 6.25 13.22
N THR A 8 -0.60 6.58 11.94
CA THR A 8 -0.07 5.74 10.87
C THR A 8 1.44 5.96 10.77
N VAL A 9 2.24 4.91 10.97
CA VAL A 9 3.71 4.96 10.87
C VAL A 9 4.15 5.49 9.50
N GLN A 10 5.03 6.49 9.50
CA GLN A 10 5.60 7.13 8.31
C GLN A 10 7.06 6.70 8.07
N PRO A 11 7.62 6.95 6.88
CA PRO A 11 9.04 6.69 6.61
C PRO A 11 9.97 7.35 7.64
N GLY A 12 10.90 6.56 8.20
CA GLY A 12 11.89 7.04 9.18
C GLY A 12 11.39 7.13 10.63
N ASP A 13 10.14 6.75 10.89
CA ASP A 13 9.60 6.67 12.24
C ASP A 13 10.28 5.58 13.08
N SER A 14 10.37 5.86 14.37
CA SER A 14 10.61 4.86 15.40
C SER A 14 9.58 5.07 16.51
N LEU A 15 9.30 4.05 17.31
CA LEU A 15 8.33 4.21 18.39
C LEU A 15 8.74 5.30 19.38
N SER A 16 10.05 5.47 19.59
CA SER A 16 10.59 6.56 20.40
C SER A 16 10.40 7.94 19.76
N LYS A 17 10.55 8.10 18.44
CA LYS A 17 10.30 9.37 17.75
C LYS A 17 8.83 9.76 17.80
N ILE A 18 7.94 8.81 17.52
CA ILE A 18 6.48 8.99 17.62
C ILE A 18 6.10 9.36 19.05
N ALA A 19 6.66 8.64 20.02
CA ALA A 19 6.52 8.98 21.43
C ALA A 19 7.02 10.41 21.67
N ASP A 20 8.22 10.81 21.26
CA ASP A 20 8.76 12.16 21.51
C ASP A 20 7.90 13.28 20.87
N GLN A 21 7.45 13.10 19.62
CA GLN A 21 6.56 14.03 18.90
C GLN A 21 5.27 14.30 19.70
N ILE A 22 4.65 13.23 20.21
CA ILE A 22 3.38 13.31 20.93
C ILE A 22 3.61 13.63 22.43
N SER A 23 4.69 13.13 23.03
CA SER A 23 5.02 13.16 24.46
C SER A 23 5.52 14.51 24.92
N ALA A 24 6.33 15.20 24.10
CA ALA A 24 6.75 16.58 24.39
C ALA A 24 5.54 17.49 24.66
N SER A 25 4.38 17.07 24.18
CA SER A 25 3.10 17.77 24.22
C SER A 25 2.05 17.15 25.13
N ALA A 26 2.02 15.82 25.29
CA ALA A 26 0.97 15.07 25.98
C ALA A 26 1.46 14.15 27.12
N GLY A 27 2.78 13.91 27.24
CA GLY A 27 3.40 13.11 28.31
C GLY A 27 3.44 11.59 28.10
N ILE A 28 3.20 11.10 26.88
CA ILE A 28 3.13 9.68 26.53
C ILE A 28 4.50 9.01 26.50
N THR A 29 4.60 7.76 26.94
CA THR A 29 5.86 6.99 26.85
C THR A 29 5.77 5.91 25.78
N THR A 30 6.93 5.47 25.27
CA THR A 30 7.05 4.30 24.40
C THR A 30 6.31 3.09 24.97
N ASP A 31 6.56 2.73 26.24
CA ASP A 31 5.92 1.61 26.93
C ASP A 31 4.38 1.68 26.93
N GLN A 32 3.82 2.89 27.00
CA GLN A 32 2.37 3.08 26.95
C GLN A 32 1.83 2.83 25.54
N ILE A 33 2.54 3.29 24.50
CA ILE A 33 2.17 2.99 23.11
C ILE A 33 2.30 1.49 22.85
N GLU A 34 3.37 0.84 23.31
CA GLU A 34 3.54 -0.62 23.19
C GLU A 34 2.41 -1.39 23.86
N ALA A 35 2.06 -1.02 25.09
CA ALA A 35 0.97 -1.65 25.82
C ALA A 35 -0.40 -1.48 25.14
N ALA A 36 -0.60 -0.39 24.40
CA ALA A 36 -1.81 -0.14 23.62
C ALA A 36 -1.84 -0.91 22.28
N ASN A 37 -0.71 -1.44 21.83
CA ASN A 37 -0.56 -2.10 20.53
C ASN A 37 0.14 -3.47 20.65
N PRO A 38 -0.49 -4.46 21.30
CA PRO A 38 0.16 -5.73 21.66
C PRO A 38 0.60 -6.61 20.47
N SER A 39 0.10 -6.33 19.25
CA SER A 39 0.49 -7.01 18.02
C SER A 39 1.65 -6.33 17.27
N VAL A 40 2.09 -5.15 17.72
CA VAL A 40 3.17 -4.38 17.08
C VAL A 40 4.51 -4.84 17.63
N VAL A 41 5.49 -5.01 16.74
CA VAL A 41 6.89 -5.28 17.11
C VAL A 41 7.64 -3.94 17.15
N PRO A 42 7.97 -3.37 18.32
CA PRO A 42 8.45 -1.98 18.43
C PRO A 42 9.76 -1.69 17.69
N SER A 43 10.62 -2.70 17.56
CA SER A 43 11.91 -2.59 16.88
C SER A 43 11.81 -2.76 15.36
N ALA A 44 10.62 -3.05 14.83
CA ALA A 44 10.38 -3.35 13.43
C ALA A 44 9.02 -2.78 12.99
N LEU A 45 8.84 -1.47 13.22
CA LEU A 45 7.66 -0.77 12.71
C LEU A 45 7.64 -0.83 11.18
N GLN A 46 6.47 -1.08 10.62
CA GLN A 46 6.25 -1.09 9.19
C GLN A 46 5.57 0.22 8.78
N ILE A 47 6.02 0.84 7.69
CA ILE A 47 5.35 2.01 7.11
C ILE A 47 3.88 1.65 6.87
N GLY A 48 2.97 2.53 7.27
CA GLY A 48 1.54 2.29 7.18
C GLY A 48 0.89 1.55 8.34
N GLN A 49 1.68 1.07 9.31
CA GLN A 49 1.15 0.42 10.49
C GLN A 49 0.36 1.41 11.34
N LEU A 50 -0.87 1.06 11.72
CA LEU A 50 -1.70 1.92 12.54
C LEU A 50 -1.46 1.68 14.03
N LEU A 51 -0.94 2.69 14.70
CA LEU A 51 -0.74 2.71 16.14
C LEU A 51 -1.91 3.38 16.85
N THR A 52 -2.34 2.74 17.92
CA THR A 52 -3.22 3.31 18.93
C THR A 52 -2.37 4.07 19.93
N ILE A 53 -2.50 5.39 19.96
CA ILE A 53 -1.84 6.23 20.93
C ILE A 53 -2.79 6.40 22.13
N PRO A 54 -2.46 5.87 23.31
CA PRO A 54 -3.37 5.91 24.46
C PRO A 54 -3.48 7.33 25.00
N GLN A 55 -4.69 7.79 25.24
CA GLN A 55 -4.92 9.08 25.88
C GLN A 55 -4.42 9.05 27.33
N LEU A 56 -3.62 10.05 27.70
CA LEU A 56 -3.35 10.36 29.10
C LEU A 56 -4.43 11.27 29.65
N ASP A 57 -4.79 11.08 30.92
CA ASP A 57 -5.72 11.94 31.64
C ASP A 57 -5.07 13.33 31.87
N THR A 58 -5.00 14.14 30.83
CA THR A 58 -4.49 15.51 30.89
C THR A 58 -5.62 16.48 31.20
N PRO A 59 -5.36 17.61 31.89
CA PRO A 59 -6.40 18.57 32.25
C PRO A 59 -7.16 19.16 31.05
N THR A 60 -6.52 19.19 29.87
CA THR A 60 -7.08 19.79 28.65
C THR A 60 -7.78 18.77 27.76
N ASN A 61 -7.51 17.46 27.91
CA ASN A 61 -7.93 16.41 26.97
C ASN A 61 -7.62 16.76 25.50
N ARG A 62 -6.57 17.54 25.24
CA ARG A 62 -6.11 17.91 23.90
C ARG A 62 -4.86 17.13 23.54
N TRP A 63 -4.72 16.88 22.24
CA TRP A 63 -3.53 16.33 21.64
C TRP A 63 -2.69 17.47 21.09
N PHE A 64 -1.37 17.37 21.24
CA PHE A 64 -0.47 18.22 20.48
C PHE A 64 0.66 17.39 19.90
N TYR A 65 1.24 17.93 18.83
CA TYR A 65 2.29 17.31 18.07
C TYR A 65 3.45 18.29 17.93
N THR A 66 4.64 17.89 18.34
CA THR A 66 5.85 18.71 18.20
C THR A 66 6.54 18.37 16.88
N VAL A 67 6.66 19.36 16.00
CA VAL A 67 7.33 19.24 14.70
C VAL A 67 8.81 18.95 14.93
N LEU A 68 9.29 17.83 14.39
CA LEU A 68 10.69 17.44 14.40
C LEU A 68 11.37 17.68 13.06
N SER A 69 12.71 17.59 13.05
CA SER A 69 13.49 17.68 11.82
C SER A 69 13.11 16.55 10.86
N GLY A 70 12.68 16.89 9.65
CA GLY A 70 12.21 15.95 8.63
C GLY A 70 10.69 15.90 8.50
N ASP A 71 9.94 16.47 9.45
CA ASP A 71 8.49 16.56 9.32
C ASP A 71 8.10 17.56 8.23
N SER A 72 7.06 17.19 7.47
CA SER A 72 6.29 18.08 6.62
C SER A 72 4.86 18.15 7.15
N PHE A 73 4.16 19.25 6.88
CA PHE A 73 2.78 19.37 7.35
C PHE A 73 1.86 18.32 6.72
N SER A 74 2.07 17.99 5.44
CA SER A 74 1.38 16.90 4.75
C SER A 74 1.68 15.54 5.39
N GLY A 75 2.94 15.26 5.75
CA GLY A 75 3.32 14.01 6.42
C GLY A 75 2.68 13.87 7.80
N ILE A 76 2.63 14.95 8.59
CA ILE A 76 1.92 14.94 9.89
C ILE A 76 0.43 14.69 9.70
N ALA A 77 -0.21 15.36 8.74
CA ALA A 77 -1.62 15.17 8.45
C ALA A 77 -1.91 13.73 7.98
N ALA A 78 -1.08 13.16 7.10
CA ALA A 78 -1.17 11.78 6.64
C ALA A 78 -1.03 10.78 7.80
N ALA A 79 -0.07 11.01 8.70
CA ALA A 79 0.12 10.18 9.89
C ALA A 79 -1.11 10.18 10.81
N LEU A 80 -1.88 11.27 10.85
CA LEU A 80 -3.03 11.44 11.73
C LEU A 80 -4.38 11.25 11.04
N ALA A 81 -4.41 10.97 9.73
CA ALA A 81 -5.63 10.91 8.90
C ALA A 81 -6.68 9.91 9.41
N GLN A 82 -6.24 8.88 10.14
CA GLN A 82 -7.11 7.86 10.75
C GLN A 82 -7.85 8.36 12.01
N CYS A 83 -7.59 9.59 12.45
CA CYS A 83 -8.34 10.24 13.51
C CYS A 83 -9.64 10.81 12.95
N LYS A 84 -10.78 10.24 13.35
CA LYS A 84 -12.10 10.76 12.97
C LYS A 84 -12.27 12.23 13.34
N GLY A 85 -12.74 13.03 12.38
CA GLY A 85 -12.96 14.47 12.56
C GLY A 85 -11.66 15.23 12.76
N LEU A 86 -10.60 14.78 12.08
CA LEU A 86 -9.34 15.49 11.94
C LEU A 86 -8.98 15.55 10.45
N THR A 87 -9.32 16.64 9.79
CA THR A 87 -8.87 16.93 8.41
C THR A 87 -7.64 17.82 8.40
N TYR A 88 -6.99 17.87 7.24
CA TYR A 88 -5.90 18.80 6.96
C TYR A 88 -6.28 20.24 7.31
N GLU A 89 -7.45 20.68 6.84
CA GLU A 89 -7.98 22.03 7.05
C GLU A 89 -8.31 22.29 8.52
N GLU A 90 -8.80 21.28 9.24
CA GLU A 90 -9.06 21.40 10.67
C GLU A 90 -7.76 21.63 11.45
N ILE A 91 -6.66 20.93 11.11
CA ILE A 91 -5.35 21.16 11.72
C ILE A 91 -4.83 22.56 11.35
N GLU A 92 -4.92 22.99 10.09
CA GLU A 92 -4.49 24.33 9.68
C GLU A 92 -5.26 25.44 10.42
N GLN A 93 -6.58 25.31 10.47
CA GLN A 93 -7.48 26.28 11.08
C GLN A 93 -7.21 26.41 12.58
N ASP A 94 -7.08 25.28 13.30
CA ASP A 94 -6.83 25.29 14.75
C ASP A 94 -5.44 25.83 15.11
N ASN A 95 -4.49 25.77 14.17
CA ASN A 95 -3.13 26.27 14.35
C ASN A 95 -2.87 27.62 13.71
N SER A 96 -3.89 28.24 13.09
CA SER A 96 -3.77 29.52 12.38
C SER A 96 -2.63 29.51 11.35
N LEU A 97 -2.42 28.38 10.68
CA LEU A 97 -1.39 28.25 9.66
C LEU A 97 -1.83 28.98 8.38
N THR A 98 -0.88 29.68 7.74
CA THR A 98 -1.09 30.27 6.41
C THR A 98 -0.34 29.43 5.39
N GLY A 99 -1.01 28.41 4.86
CA GLY A 99 -0.41 27.38 4.02
C GLY A 99 0.39 26.33 4.83
N SER A 100 1.06 25.44 4.13
CA SER A 100 1.67 24.21 4.67
C SER A 100 3.03 24.40 5.35
N THR A 101 3.34 25.62 5.80
CA THR A 101 4.67 25.95 6.34
C THR A 101 4.70 25.70 7.84
N ILE A 102 5.62 24.85 8.29
CA ILE A 102 5.85 24.52 9.69
C ILE A 102 7.33 24.62 10.04
N ASP A 103 7.64 25.00 11.28
CA ASP A 103 9.01 25.14 11.78
C ASP A 103 9.37 24.02 12.78
N VAL A 104 10.61 23.55 12.75
CA VAL A 104 11.10 22.57 13.74
C VAL A 104 10.95 23.14 15.16
N GLY A 105 10.36 22.35 16.06
CA GLY A 105 10.02 22.73 17.43
C GLY A 105 8.67 23.42 17.58
N GLN A 106 7.96 23.71 16.48
CA GLN A 106 6.58 24.18 16.53
C GLN A 106 5.68 23.10 17.15
N VAL A 107 4.75 23.52 18.01
CA VAL A 107 3.75 22.63 18.63
C VAL A 107 2.41 22.88 17.97
N LEU A 108 1.90 21.86 17.29
CA LEU A 108 0.60 21.87 16.62
C LEU A 108 -0.48 21.31 17.55
N ASN A 109 -1.57 22.05 17.73
CA ASN A 109 -2.81 21.55 18.32
C ASN A 109 -3.46 20.55 17.37
N ILE A 110 -3.81 19.36 17.87
CA ILE A 110 -4.44 18.30 17.08
C ILE A 110 -5.88 18.14 17.58
N PRO A 111 -6.89 18.74 16.91
CA PRO A 111 -8.28 18.77 17.37
C PRO A 111 -9.05 17.45 17.15
N ALA A 112 -8.44 16.30 17.41
CA ALA A 112 -9.14 15.01 17.35
C ALA A 112 -10.19 14.92 18.47
N THR A 113 -11.49 14.78 18.13
CA THR A 113 -12.59 14.97 19.12
C THR A 113 -13.36 13.70 19.53
N SER A 114 -13.23 12.56 18.87
CA SER A 114 -13.74 11.25 19.37
C SER A 114 -13.44 10.13 18.39
N SER A 115 -13.28 8.90 18.91
CA SER A 115 -13.10 7.69 18.12
C SER A 115 -14.44 6.95 17.98
N ASP A 116 -14.90 6.81 16.74
CA ASP A 116 -15.61 5.63 16.25
C ASP A 116 -15.06 5.34 14.85
N ALA A 117 -15.06 4.07 14.45
CA ALA A 117 -14.35 3.47 13.30
C ALA A 117 -14.23 4.37 12.04
N PRO A 118 -13.13 4.22 11.26
CA PRO A 118 -12.93 4.96 10.03
C PRO A 118 -14.15 4.82 9.12
N THR A 119 -14.60 5.94 8.54
CA THR A 119 -15.60 5.91 7.49
C THR A 119 -15.00 5.19 6.29
N GLN A 120 -15.62 4.11 5.82
CA GLN A 120 -15.21 3.47 4.57
C GLN A 120 -15.39 4.47 3.44
N ASP A 121 -14.30 5.00 2.91
CA ASP A 121 -14.35 5.87 1.73
C ASP A 121 -14.68 5.06 0.49
N ASN A 122 -15.38 5.68 -0.45
CA ASN A 122 -15.65 5.08 -1.74
C ASN A 122 -14.56 5.47 -2.72
N LEU A 123 -14.04 4.50 -3.46
CA LEU A 123 -13.13 4.74 -4.58
C LEU A 123 -13.84 5.58 -5.65
N ALA A 124 -13.17 6.62 -6.13
CA ALA A 124 -13.63 7.45 -7.24
C ALA A 124 -12.40 7.98 -8.01
N PRO A 125 -12.46 8.09 -9.36
CA PRO A 125 -13.64 7.90 -10.21
C PRO A 125 -14.02 6.44 -10.45
N ASN A 126 -15.20 6.20 -11.04
CA ASN A 126 -15.65 4.84 -11.32
C ASN A 126 -14.88 4.21 -12.49
N ALA A 127 -14.44 2.96 -12.32
CA ALA A 127 -13.77 2.16 -13.34
C ALA A 127 -14.22 0.68 -13.30
N ILE A 128 -13.87 -0.09 -14.34
CA ILE A 128 -14.21 -1.53 -14.39
C ILE A 128 -13.46 -2.29 -13.29
N ASN A 129 -12.18 -1.95 -13.09
CA ASN A 129 -11.35 -2.45 -12.02
C ASN A 129 -10.99 -1.29 -11.07
N MET A 130 -11.67 -1.17 -9.94
CA MET A 130 -11.32 -0.23 -8.87
C MET A 130 -10.90 -1.03 -7.65
N GLY A 131 -9.59 -1.15 -7.46
CA GLY A 131 -8.99 -1.97 -6.42
C GLY A 131 -8.33 -1.15 -5.32
N TYR A 132 -7.90 -1.85 -4.29
CA TYR A 132 -7.02 -1.32 -3.27
C TYR A 132 -6.06 -2.39 -2.74
N TRP A 133 -4.88 -1.95 -2.35
CA TRP A 133 -3.95 -2.71 -1.54
C TRP A 133 -4.42 -2.69 -0.09
N ASN A 134 -4.51 -3.85 0.55
CA ASN A 134 -4.81 -3.96 1.97
C ASN A 134 -3.58 -4.51 2.68
N TRP A 135 -2.84 -3.63 3.34
CA TRP A 135 -1.64 -4.04 4.06
C TRP A 135 -2.04 -4.83 5.29
N THR A 136 -1.45 -6.02 5.45
CA THR A 136 -1.79 -6.92 6.56
C THR A 136 -1.48 -6.35 7.94
N TRP A 137 -0.73 -5.23 8.02
CA TRP A 137 -0.36 -4.54 9.25
C TRP A 137 -1.05 -3.19 9.47
N SER A 138 -1.85 -2.66 8.53
CA SER A 138 -2.43 -1.32 8.63
C SER A 138 -3.68 -1.28 9.53
N GLY A 139 -4.51 -2.33 9.55
CA GLY A 139 -5.72 -2.36 10.39
C GLY A 139 -6.75 -1.26 10.08
N THR A 140 -6.73 -0.72 8.85
CA THR A 140 -7.58 0.38 8.39
C THR A 140 -8.93 -0.12 7.85
N SER A 141 -9.83 0.80 7.51
CA SER A 141 -11.07 0.46 6.83
C SER A 141 -10.82 0.15 5.35
N ASN A 142 -11.79 -0.51 4.71
CA ASN A 142 -11.69 -0.90 3.31
C ASN A 142 -12.73 -0.17 2.47
N PRO A 143 -12.39 0.27 1.25
CA PRO A 143 -13.38 0.88 0.37
C PRO A 143 -14.57 -0.04 0.07
N SER A 144 -15.78 0.45 0.30
CA SER A 144 -16.99 -0.39 0.26
C SER A 144 -17.45 -0.73 -1.17
N ASN A 145 -17.05 0.09 -2.15
CA ASN A 145 -17.42 -0.05 -3.56
C ASN A 145 -16.33 -0.70 -4.43
N ALA A 146 -15.22 -1.17 -3.85
CA ALA A 146 -14.13 -1.79 -4.60
C ALA A 146 -14.60 -3.05 -5.37
N THR A 147 -14.04 -3.26 -6.56
CA THR A 147 -14.31 -4.44 -7.39
C THR A 147 -13.28 -5.55 -7.17
N LEU A 148 -12.12 -5.21 -6.61
CA LEU A 148 -11.05 -6.14 -6.26
C LEU A 148 -10.25 -5.63 -5.06
N SER A 149 -9.52 -6.54 -4.40
CA SER A 149 -8.72 -6.23 -3.23
C SER A 149 -7.50 -7.13 -3.15
N LEU A 150 -6.37 -6.59 -2.72
CA LEU A 150 -5.08 -7.30 -2.61
C LEU A 150 -4.69 -7.42 -1.14
N ALA A 151 -4.69 -8.64 -0.59
CA ALA A 151 -4.15 -8.87 0.75
C ALA A 151 -2.62 -8.87 0.70
N PHE A 152 -2.01 -7.75 1.09
CA PHE A 152 -0.59 -7.48 0.93
C PHE A 152 0.22 -7.79 2.18
N SER A 153 1.17 -8.71 2.03
CA SER A 153 2.03 -9.15 3.12
C SER A 153 3.53 -8.93 2.87
N GLY A 154 3.96 -8.65 1.64
CA GLY A 154 5.38 -8.44 1.33
C GLY A 154 6.23 -9.72 1.26
N TRP A 155 5.61 -10.90 1.17
CA TRP A 155 6.28 -12.21 1.25
C TRP A 155 6.15 -13.01 -0.04
N THR A 156 7.21 -13.71 -0.44
CA THR A 156 7.09 -14.78 -1.45
C THR A 156 6.84 -16.17 -0.84
N ASP A 157 7.14 -16.37 0.44
CA ASP A 157 6.84 -17.62 1.14
C ASP A 157 5.32 -17.82 1.31
N PRO A 158 4.72 -18.88 0.73
CA PRO A 158 3.27 -19.05 0.75
C PRO A 158 2.68 -19.24 2.14
N THR A 159 3.44 -19.85 3.06
CA THR A 159 2.94 -20.13 4.42
C THR A 159 2.78 -18.82 5.19
N THR A 160 3.80 -17.97 5.14
CA THR A 160 3.83 -16.67 5.82
C THR A 160 2.83 -15.71 5.20
N ALA A 161 2.78 -15.62 3.86
CA ALA A 161 1.80 -14.78 3.17
C ALA A 161 0.35 -15.15 3.53
N LEU A 162 0.01 -16.45 3.58
CA LEU A 162 -1.30 -16.93 4.01
C LEU A 162 -1.60 -16.62 5.48
N GLN A 163 -0.61 -16.78 6.36
CA GLN A 163 -0.74 -16.52 7.78
C GLN A 163 -1.03 -15.03 8.04
N ASP A 164 -0.23 -14.13 7.47
CA ASP A 164 -0.36 -12.69 7.66
C ASP A 164 -1.65 -12.16 7.02
N SER A 165 -2.04 -12.73 5.88
CA SER A 165 -3.27 -12.36 5.16
C SER A 165 -4.55 -12.91 5.79
N HIS A 166 -4.45 -13.89 6.69
CA HIS A 166 -5.61 -14.51 7.33
C HIS A 166 -6.49 -13.48 8.06
N GLN A 167 -5.86 -12.50 8.71
CA GLN A 167 -6.58 -11.50 9.53
C GLN A 167 -7.39 -10.51 8.69
N VAL A 168 -6.94 -10.21 7.46
CA VAL A 168 -7.60 -9.21 6.61
C VAL A 168 -8.61 -9.84 5.64
N LYS A 169 -8.43 -11.12 5.27
CA LYS A 169 -9.29 -11.85 4.31
C LYS A 169 -10.81 -11.67 4.52
N PRO A 170 -11.35 -11.69 5.75
CA PRO A 170 -12.79 -11.50 5.97
C PRO A 170 -13.29 -10.10 5.57
N SER A 171 -12.44 -9.08 5.68
CA SER A 171 -12.79 -7.68 5.42
C SER A 171 -12.63 -7.25 3.96
N LEU A 172 -11.98 -8.07 3.14
CA LEU A 172 -11.72 -7.79 1.73
C LEU A 172 -13.01 -7.67 0.92
N VAL A 173 -13.05 -6.68 0.02
CA VAL A 173 -14.19 -6.34 -0.84
C VAL A 173 -13.89 -6.70 -2.30
N GLY A 174 -14.91 -7.15 -3.03
CA GLY A 174 -14.78 -7.57 -4.43
C GLY A 174 -14.00 -8.87 -4.63
N THR A 175 -13.38 -9.02 -5.79
CA THR A 175 -12.50 -10.18 -6.10
C THR A 175 -11.30 -10.16 -5.16
N LYS A 176 -11.08 -11.23 -4.40
CA LYS A 176 -10.01 -11.30 -3.39
C LYS A 176 -8.72 -11.89 -3.97
N TYR A 177 -7.64 -11.13 -3.95
CA TYR A 177 -6.31 -11.57 -4.35
C TYR A 177 -5.42 -11.81 -3.12
N LEU A 178 -4.75 -12.96 -3.08
CA LEU A 178 -3.58 -13.13 -2.22
C LEU A 178 -2.36 -12.62 -2.97
N THR A 179 -1.54 -11.77 -2.35
CA THR A 179 -0.31 -11.28 -2.98
C THR A 179 0.89 -12.14 -2.61
N PHE A 180 1.84 -12.29 -3.53
CA PHE A 180 3.21 -12.69 -3.24
C PHE A 180 4.17 -11.63 -3.78
N GLY A 181 5.27 -11.39 -3.08
CA GLY A 181 6.28 -10.41 -3.51
C GLY A 181 6.26 -9.10 -2.70
N GLY A 182 6.98 -8.10 -3.20
CA GLY A 182 7.19 -6.79 -2.57
C GLY A 182 8.66 -6.34 -2.61
N GLY A 183 8.89 -5.03 -2.55
CA GLY A 183 10.22 -4.39 -2.55
C GLY A 183 11.01 -4.56 -1.24
N ASN A 184 11.27 -5.81 -0.85
CA ASN A 184 12.06 -6.15 0.33
C ASN A 184 12.70 -7.55 0.20
N ASP A 185 13.68 -7.86 1.04
CA ASP A 185 14.41 -9.15 1.02
C ASP A 185 13.50 -10.39 1.02
N ASN A 186 12.35 -10.34 1.70
CA ASN A 186 11.41 -11.46 1.76
C ASN A 186 10.45 -11.52 0.57
N GLY A 187 10.25 -10.38 -0.10
CA GLY A 187 9.44 -10.22 -1.30
C GLY A 187 10.20 -10.53 -2.59
N LYS A 188 11.52 -10.77 -2.51
CA LYS A 188 12.34 -11.12 -3.67
C LYS A 188 11.94 -12.46 -4.29
N PHE A 189 11.66 -12.47 -5.61
CA PHE A 189 11.36 -13.68 -6.36
C PHE A 189 12.62 -14.49 -6.73
N THR A 190 12.52 -15.81 -6.60
CA THR A 190 13.53 -16.76 -7.06
C THR A 190 12.82 -17.93 -7.75
N ALA A 191 13.55 -18.75 -8.49
CA ALA A 191 12.96 -19.95 -9.08
C ALA A 191 12.35 -20.88 -8.01
N LEU A 192 12.98 -20.96 -6.83
CA LEU A 192 12.46 -21.76 -5.71
C LEU A 192 11.16 -21.16 -5.13
N SER A 193 11.11 -19.85 -4.90
CA SER A 193 9.89 -19.24 -4.35
C SER A 193 8.71 -19.34 -5.33
N LEU A 194 8.95 -19.22 -6.64
CA LEU A 194 7.92 -19.45 -7.66
C LEU A 194 7.45 -20.92 -7.71
N GLN A 195 8.36 -21.88 -7.51
CA GLN A 195 7.99 -23.31 -7.39
C GLN A 195 7.15 -23.58 -6.15
N ASP A 196 7.48 -22.95 -5.02
CA ASP A 196 6.71 -23.08 -3.77
C ASP A 196 5.32 -22.45 -3.90
N ILE A 197 5.22 -21.26 -4.51
CA ILE A 197 3.94 -20.60 -4.85
C ILE A 197 3.11 -21.49 -5.77
N THR A 198 3.70 -21.99 -6.86
CA THR A 198 3.05 -22.92 -7.80
C THR A 198 2.50 -24.15 -7.08
N SER A 199 3.30 -24.73 -6.19
CA SER A 199 2.91 -25.90 -5.39
C SER A 199 1.76 -25.59 -4.42
N ALA A 200 1.77 -24.40 -3.81
CA ALA A 200 0.69 -23.94 -2.94
C ALA A 200 -0.62 -23.75 -3.70
N ILE A 201 -0.57 -23.19 -4.91
CA ILE A 201 -1.71 -23.06 -5.82
C ILE A 201 -2.27 -24.44 -6.20
N GLN A 202 -1.42 -25.34 -6.70
CA GLN A 202 -1.82 -26.67 -7.16
C GLN A 202 -2.38 -27.56 -6.05
N SER A 203 -1.93 -27.35 -4.81
CA SER A 203 -2.45 -28.04 -3.62
C SER A 203 -3.71 -27.41 -3.02
N GLY A 204 -4.23 -26.33 -3.62
CA GLY A 204 -5.47 -25.68 -3.19
C GLY A 204 -5.33 -24.88 -1.88
N LYS A 205 -4.11 -24.48 -1.49
CA LYS A 205 -3.89 -23.76 -0.22
C LYS A 205 -4.49 -22.35 -0.20
N LEU A 206 -4.79 -21.77 -1.37
CA LEU A 206 -5.32 -20.42 -1.52
C LEU A 206 -6.85 -20.36 -1.34
N GLU A 207 -7.44 -21.27 -0.57
CA GLU A 207 -8.88 -21.32 -0.36
C GLU A 207 -9.44 -20.00 0.22
N GLY A 208 -10.50 -19.50 -0.43
CA GLY A 208 -11.14 -18.23 -0.09
C GLY A 208 -10.55 -17.01 -0.79
N TYR A 209 -9.54 -17.20 -1.66
CA TYR A 209 -9.13 -16.21 -2.65
C TYR A 209 -9.65 -16.61 -4.04
N GLU A 210 -9.87 -15.60 -4.88
CA GLU A 210 -10.35 -15.74 -6.27
C GLU A 210 -9.25 -15.40 -7.28
N GLY A 211 -8.12 -14.88 -6.80
CA GLY A 211 -6.95 -14.59 -7.60
C GLY A 211 -5.65 -14.63 -6.80
N VAL A 212 -4.55 -14.64 -7.54
CA VAL A 212 -3.19 -14.45 -7.04
C VAL A 212 -2.59 -13.22 -7.71
N ALA A 213 -1.97 -12.36 -6.90
CA ALA A 213 -1.25 -11.19 -7.34
C ALA A 213 0.26 -11.41 -7.12
N TYR A 214 1.08 -11.06 -8.09
CA TYR A 214 2.54 -11.12 -7.98
C TYR A 214 3.09 -9.69 -8.00
N ASP A 215 3.63 -9.26 -6.88
CA ASP A 215 4.25 -7.95 -6.71
C ASP A 215 5.74 -7.99 -7.02
N VAL A 216 6.03 -7.95 -8.32
CA VAL A 216 7.35 -8.21 -8.89
C VAL A 216 8.14 -6.91 -8.88
N GLU A 217 8.91 -6.74 -7.81
CA GLU A 217 9.81 -5.59 -7.60
C GLU A 217 11.27 -6.03 -7.73
N GLU A 218 11.62 -7.11 -7.02
CA GLU A 218 12.95 -7.69 -6.95
C GLU A 218 12.94 -9.18 -7.27
N GLY A 219 14.03 -9.67 -7.85
CA GLY A 219 14.14 -11.09 -8.15
C GLY A 219 15.49 -11.51 -8.72
N ASP A 220 15.66 -12.81 -8.89
CA ASP A 220 16.73 -13.35 -9.72
C ASP A 220 16.43 -13.12 -11.21
N SER A 221 17.44 -13.21 -12.05
CA SER A 221 17.26 -13.19 -13.50
C SER A 221 16.73 -14.52 -14.04
N HIS A 222 16.21 -14.51 -15.27
CA HIS A 222 15.77 -15.70 -16.02
C HIS A 222 14.57 -16.43 -15.41
N LEU A 223 13.62 -15.68 -14.84
CA LEU A 223 12.42 -16.21 -14.19
C LEU A 223 11.19 -16.30 -15.11
N GLU A 224 11.31 -15.96 -16.40
CA GLU A 224 10.16 -15.85 -17.33
C GLU A 224 9.36 -17.16 -17.39
N ASN A 225 10.06 -18.29 -17.47
CA ASN A 225 9.41 -19.59 -17.51
C ASN A 225 8.80 -19.98 -16.15
N ASP A 226 9.45 -19.66 -15.03
CA ASP A 226 8.93 -19.96 -13.70
C ASP A 226 7.64 -19.18 -13.42
N PHE A 227 7.60 -17.90 -13.78
CA PHE A 227 6.39 -17.09 -13.72
C PHE A 227 5.28 -17.65 -14.62
N ALA A 228 5.56 -17.94 -15.89
CA ALA A 228 4.58 -18.48 -16.83
C ALA A 228 3.98 -19.82 -16.33
N VAL A 229 4.80 -20.69 -15.72
CA VAL A 229 4.33 -21.93 -15.09
C VAL A 229 3.38 -21.63 -13.93
N SER A 230 3.74 -20.68 -13.07
CA SER A 230 2.93 -20.29 -11.91
C SER A 230 1.61 -19.64 -12.33
N PHE A 231 1.62 -18.74 -13.33
CA PHE A 231 0.43 -18.11 -13.89
C PHE A 231 -0.51 -19.16 -14.48
N LYS A 232 0.03 -20.09 -15.28
CA LYS A 232 -0.76 -21.19 -15.82
C LYS A 232 -1.37 -22.06 -14.72
N ALA A 233 -0.61 -22.40 -13.67
CA ALA A 233 -1.13 -23.17 -12.54
C ALA A 233 -2.28 -22.44 -11.83
N ALA A 234 -2.19 -21.12 -11.68
CA ALA A 234 -3.28 -20.31 -11.15
C ALA A 234 -4.54 -20.37 -12.04
N LYS A 235 -4.39 -20.23 -13.35
CA LYS A 235 -5.53 -20.36 -14.29
C LYS A 235 -6.15 -21.75 -14.28
N ASP A 236 -5.33 -22.79 -14.24
CA ASP A 236 -5.80 -24.19 -14.15
C ASP A 236 -6.54 -24.47 -12.82
N ALA A 237 -6.18 -23.75 -11.75
CA ALA A 237 -6.89 -23.76 -10.47
C ALA A 237 -8.14 -22.86 -10.44
N GLY A 238 -8.47 -22.17 -11.54
CA GLY A 238 -9.61 -21.26 -11.63
C GLY A 238 -9.39 -19.88 -10.98
N LEU A 239 -8.15 -19.54 -10.64
CA LEU A 239 -7.79 -18.24 -10.08
C LEU A 239 -7.56 -17.22 -11.19
N LYS A 240 -7.80 -15.94 -10.88
CA LYS A 240 -7.30 -14.82 -11.68
C LYS A 240 -5.83 -14.55 -11.37
N VAL A 241 -5.10 -14.00 -12.34
CA VAL A 241 -3.69 -13.62 -12.22
C VAL A 241 -3.56 -12.11 -12.41
N LEU A 242 -2.95 -11.47 -11.43
CA LEU A 242 -2.59 -10.06 -11.44
C LEU A 242 -1.07 -9.96 -11.27
N VAL A 243 -0.41 -9.16 -12.10
CA VAL A 243 1.03 -8.90 -11.96
C VAL A 243 1.22 -7.41 -11.76
N THR A 244 1.99 -7.03 -10.76
CA THR A 244 2.40 -5.65 -10.51
C THR A 244 3.91 -5.54 -10.66
N VAL A 245 4.36 -4.38 -11.11
CA VAL A 245 5.78 -4.05 -11.28
C VAL A 245 6.02 -2.61 -10.85
N SER A 246 7.22 -2.33 -10.38
CA SER A 246 7.66 -0.97 -10.07
C SER A 246 7.73 -0.14 -11.36
N HIS A 247 7.16 1.06 -11.40
CA HIS A 247 7.21 1.94 -12.57
C HIS A 247 6.91 1.18 -13.89
N SER A 248 7.78 1.25 -14.90
CA SER A 248 7.58 0.55 -16.17
C SER A 248 8.02 -0.92 -16.15
N ALA A 249 8.85 -1.34 -15.20
CA ALA A 249 9.46 -2.67 -15.09
C ALA A 249 10.08 -2.92 -13.68
N PRO A 250 10.21 -4.16 -13.18
CA PRO A 250 10.80 -4.45 -11.86
C PRO A 250 12.22 -3.87 -11.72
N TYR A 251 12.48 -3.07 -10.67
CA TYR A 251 13.78 -2.42 -10.48
C TYR A 251 14.90 -3.38 -10.07
N GLY A 252 14.56 -4.47 -9.39
CA GLY A 252 15.50 -5.40 -8.77
C GLY A 252 15.76 -6.66 -9.58
N ILE A 253 15.48 -6.67 -10.89
CA ILE A 253 15.69 -7.82 -11.79
C ILE A 253 16.57 -7.39 -12.97
N THR A 254 17.72 -8.03 -13.13
CA THR A 254 18.75 -7.56 -14.09
C THR A 254 18.37 -7.73 -15.57
N ASP A 255 17.48 -8.67 -15.88
CA ASP A 255 16.93 -8.90 -17.22
C ASP A 255 15.44 -8.53 -17.30
N ALA A 256 15.04 -7.50 -16.55
CA ALA A 256 13.66 -7.00 -16.49
C ALA A 256 13.03 -6.77 -17.86
N ASP A 257 13.78 -6.34 -18.88
CA ASP A 257 13.26 -6.18 -20.24
C ASP A 257 12.76 -7.51 -20.83
N ALA A 258 13.53 -8.59 -20.71
CA ALA A 258 13.12 -9.90 -21.20
C ALA A 258 11.90 -10.43 -20.42
N LEU A 259 11.90 -10.20 -19.11
CA LEU A 259 10.77 -10.54 -18.24
C LEU A 259 9.50 -9.78 -18.63
N MET A 260 9.57 -8.47 -18.85
CA MET A 260 8.43 -7.66 -19.27
C MET A 260 7.89 -8.10 -20.64
N GLN A 261 8.76 -8.41 -21.60
CA GLN A 261 8.31 -8.98 -22.88
C GLN A 261 7.54 -10.30 -22.69
N SER A 262 7.93 -11.13 -21.72
CA SER A 262 7.18 -12.34 -21.38
C SER A 262 5.81 -12.02 -20.77
N PHE A 263 5.72 -11.02 -19.90
CA PHE A 263 4.46 -10.60 -19.27
C PHE A 263 3.48 -10.01 -20.27
N PHE A 264 3.93 -9.14 -21.18
CA PHE A 264 3.08 -8.59 -22.23
C PHE A 264 2.49 -9.69 -23.13
N ALA A 265 3.27 -10.74 -23.40
CA ALA A 265 2.89 -11.84 -24.26
C ALA A 265 2.04 -12.94 -23.59
N ASP A 266 1.96 -12.99 -22.26
CA ASP A 266 1.29 -14.07 -21.53
C ASP A 266 -0.23 -13.84 -21.44
N SER A 267 -1.02 -14.77 -22.00
CA SER A 267 -2.49 -14.73 -21.95
C SER A 267 -3.09 -15.23 -20.63
N ASN A 268 -2.26 -15.73 -19.72
CA ASN A 268 -2.69 -16.14 -18.39
C ASN A 268 -2.76 -14.96 -17.41
N ILE A 269 -2.14 -13.83 -17.72
CA ILE A 269 -2.24 -12.62 -16.90
C ILE A 269 -3.56 -11.91 -17.24
N ASP A 270 -4.45 -11.78 -16.26
CA ASP A 270 -5.71 -11.05 -16.44
C ASP A 270 -5.47 -9.53 -16.35
N LEU A 271 -4.68 -9.11 -15.36
CA LEU A 271 -4.40 -7.71 -15.06
C LEU A 271 -2.89 -7.48 -14.94
N LEU A 272 -2.37 -6.47 -15.63
CA LEU A 272 -1.00 -5.97 -15.47
C LEU A 272 -1.06 -4.54 -14.90
N SER A 273 -0.39 -4.33 -13.77
CA SER A 273 -0.56 -3.15 -12.94
C SER A 273 0.80 -2.51 -12.65
N PRO A 274 1.29 -1.61 -13.52
CA PRO A 274 2.47 -0.82 -13.19
C PRO A 274 2.16 0.13 -12.02
N GLN A 275 3.12 0.32 -11.12
CA GLN A 275 3.01 1.31 -10.04
C GLN A 275 3.41 2.69 -10.56
N LEU A 276 2.58 3.71 -10.30
CA LEU A 276 2.83 5.11 -10.68
C LEU A 276 3.30 5.94 -9.48
N TYR A 277 4.13 5.33 -8.63
CA TYR A 277 4.69 5.94 -7.43
C TYR A 277 6.02 5.27 -7.08
N THR A 278 6.84 5.95 -6.29
CA THR A 278 8.11 5.45 -5.75
C THR A 278 7.98 5.17 -4.25
N GLU A 279 7.48 6.12 -3.48
CA GLU A 279 7.35 6.03 -2.01
C GLU A 279 5.92 5.69 -1.57
N GLY A 280 4.94 5.97 -2.43
CA GLY A 280 3.53 5.72 -2.16
C GLY A 280 2.85 6.80 -1.32
N ASP A 281 3.47 7.97 -1.20
CA ASP A 281 2.93 9.18 -0.56
C ASP A 281 2.86 10.38 -1.54
N GLU A 282 3.14 10.15 -2.82
CA GLU A 282 3.12 11.16 -3.86
C GLU A 282 1.72 11.73 -4.07
N THR A 283 1.67 13.05 -4.30
CA THR A 283 0.42 13.78 -4.57
C THR A 283 0.07 13.85 -6.06
N GLU A 284 0.92 13.27 -6.91
CA GLU A 284 0.74 13.13 -8.34
C GLU A 284 1.33 11.80 -8.81
N ASN A 285 0.84 11.26 -9.93
CA ASN A 285 1.42 10.05 -10.51
C ASN A 285 2.86 10.30 -10.95
N ASP A 286 3.76 9.41 -10.59
CA ASP A 286 5.12 9.36 -11.11
C ASP A 286 5.13 8.53 -12.41
N TYR A 287 5.51 9.18 -13.51
CA TYR A 287 5.58 8.57 -14.84
C TYR A 287 7.02 8.27 -15.27
N GLN A 288 7.98 8.28 -14.34
CA GLN A 288 9.33 7.82 -14.63
C GLN A 288 9.32 6.36 -15.08
N THR A 289 10.16 6.04 -16.06
CA THR A 289 10.42 4.64 -16.43
C THR A 289 11.51 4.07 -15.54
N THR A 290 11.47 2.77 -15.29
CA THR A 290 12.47 2.10 -14.46
C THR A 290 13.88 2.26 -15.04
N SER A 291 14.79 2.80 -14.23
CA SER A 291 16.18 3.02 -14.62
C SER A 291 16.88 1.70 -15.00
N GLY A 292 17.68 1.73 -16.07
CA GLY A 292 18.42 0.57 -16.54
C GLY A 292 17.62 -0.41 -17.39
N THR A 293 16.35 -0.08 -17.71
CA THR A 293 15.49 -0.87 -18.59
C THR A 293 15.21 -0.11 -19.89
N SER A 294 14.81 -0.83 -20.93
CA SER A 294 14.32 -0.28 -22.20
C SER A 294 12.79 -0.31 -22.33
N THR A 295 12.10 -0.92 -21.36
CA THR A 295 10.63 -1.00 -21.31
C THR A 295 10.01 0.38 -21.10
N THR A 296 9.19 0.81 -22.05
CA THR A 296 8.48 2.11 -22.02
C THR A 296 6.99 1.96 -21.73
N TRP A 297 6.31 3.08 -21.54
CA TRP A 297 4.85 3.07 -21.35
C TRP A 297 4.08 2.69 -22.62
N GLU A 298 4.59 3.00 -23.81
CA GLU A 298 3.99 2.58 -25.07
C GLU A 298 4.01 1.05 -25.24
N ASP A 299 5.01 0.35 -24.68
CA ASP A 299 5.10 -1.11 -24.77
C ASP A 299 3.89 -1.81 -24.12
N TYR A 300 3.26 -1.19 -23.12
CA TYR A 300 2.06 -1.71 -22.46
C TYR A 300 0.86 -1.82 -23.42
N ALA A 301 0.86 -1.10 -24.55
CA ALA A 301 -0.18 -1.23 -25.57
C ALA A 301 -0.18 -2.61 -26.24
N SER A 302 0.94 -3.34 -26.14
CA SER A 302 1.08 -4.71 -26.68
C SER A 302 0.62 -5.80 -25.71
N ALA A 303 0.36 -5.45 -24.45
CA ALA A 303 0.00 -6.41 -23.42
C ALA A 303 -1.34 -7.10 -23.74
N LYS A 304 -1.39 -8.41 -23.55
CA LYS A 304 -2.65 -9.18 -23.60
C LYS A 304 -3.52 -8.95 -22.37
N ALA A 305 -2.89 -8.66 -21.24
CA ALA A 305 -3.56 -8.34 -19.98
C ALA A 305 -4.22 -6.97 -20.05
N ALA A 306 -5.27 -6.76 -19.25
CA ALA A 306 -5.82 -5.43 -19.07
C ALA A 306 -4.88 -4.58 -18.20
N ILE A 307 -4.63 -3.33 -18.59
CA ILE A 307 -3.73 -2.44 -17.86
C ILE A 307 -4.49 -1.71 -16.74
N VAL A 308 -4.09 -1.91 -15.50
CA VAL A 308 -4.76 -1.38 -14.30
C VAL A 308 -3.69 -0.83 -13.34
N PRO A 309 -3.16 0.39 -13.54
CA PRO A 309 -2.06 0.91 -12.74
C PRO A 309 -2.37 0.95 -11.24
N SER A 310 -1.35 0.71 -10.42
CA SER A 310 -1.38 1.04 -9.01
C SER A 310 -1.04 2.53 -8.84
N ILE A 311 -1.87 3.26 -8.11
CA ILE A 311 -1.77 4.71 -7.88
C ILE A 311 -1.89 5.01 -6.39
N VAL A 312 -1.35 6.14 -5.93
CA VAL A 312 -1.36 6.49 -4.49
C VAL A 312 -2.80 6.60 -3.98
N THR A 313 -3.58 7.53 -4.54
CA THR A 313 -5.00 7.74 -4.21
C THR A 313 -5.86 7.65 -5.47
N SER A 314 -7.14 7.24 -5.31
CA SER A 314 -8.03 6.96 -6.45
C SER A 314 -8.31 8.18 -7.35
N ASP A 315 -8.23 9.38 -6.81
CA ASP A 315 -8.41 10.64 -7.53
C ASP A 315 -7.32 10.92 -8.59
N LEU A 316 -6.16 10.23 -8.50
CA LEU A 316 -5.10 10.30 -9.50
C LEU A 316 -5.41 9.51 -10.79
N TYR A 317 -6.52 8.76 -10.84
CA TYR A 317 -6.83 7.90 -11.99
C TYR A 317 -7.13 8.67 -13.28
N ASP A 318 -7.74 9.85 -13.20
CA ASP A 318 -8.03 10.66 -14.40
C ASP A 318 -6.73 11.16 -15.06
N SER A 319 -5.72 11.52 -14.25
CA SER A 319 -4.38 11.89 -14.73
C SER A 319 -3.70 10.71 -15.42
N ALA A 320 -3.73 9.51 -14.80
CA ALA A 320 -3.18 8.30 -15.38
C ALA A 320 -3.85 7.97 -16.72
N THR A 321 -5.18 8.09 -16.79
CA THR A 321 -5.94 7.83 -18.02
C THR A 321 -5.53 8.76 -19.15
N GLY A 322 -5.36 10.06 -18.87
CA GLY A 322 -4.88 11.04 -19.83
C GLY A 322 -3.48 10.69 -20.36
N TYR A 323 -2.54 10.42 -19.46
CA TYR A 323 -1.17 10.07 -19.82
C TYR A 323 -1.08 8.80 -20.67
N PHE A 324 -1.67 7.69 -20.22
CA PHE A 324 -1.59 6.41 -20.94
C PHE A 324 -2.30 6.46 -22.30
N THR A 325 -3.35 7.27 -22.45
CA THR A 325 -3.99 7.50 -23.76
C THR A 325 -3.01 8.11 -24.77
N GLU A 326 -2.15 9.05 -24.34
CA GLU A 326 -1.11 9.63 -25.19
C GLU A 326 -0.04 8.60 -25.61
N GLN A 327 0.18 7.58 -24.77
CA GLN A 327 1.07 6.43 -25.05
C GLN A 327 0.41 5.34 -25.91
N GLY A 328 -0.87 5.51 -26.29
CA GLY A 328 -1.62 4.52 -27.04
C GLY A 328 -2.14 3.34 -26.21
N VAL A 329 -2.16 3.47 -24.88
CA VAL A 329 -2.62 2.44 -23.95
C VAL A 329 -3.98 2.80 -23.38
N THR A 330 -4.92 1.85 -23.38
CA THR A 330 -6.23 2.03 -22.74
C THR A 330 -6.21 1.41 -21.36
N LEU A 331 -6.45 2.22 -20.32
CA LEU A 331 -6.58 1.73 -18.95
C LEU A 331 -7.93 1.06 -18.72
N ALA A 332 -7.92 -0.01 -17.94
CA ALA A 332 -9.10 -0.77 -17.53
C ALA A 332 -9.46 -0.55 -16.05
N GLY A 333 -8.78 0.38 -15.37
CA GLY A 333 -9.02 0.71 -13.97
C GLY A 333 -7.75 1.10 -13.22
N TYR A 334 -7.81 1.04 -11.89
CA TYR A 334 -6.71 1.36 -10.99
C TYR A 334 -6.75 0.51 -9.71
N ILE A 335 -5.64 0.51 -8.97
CA ILE A 335 -5.53 -0.07 -7.63
C ILE A 335 -4.93 0.98 -6.70
N GLN A 336 -5.69 1.41 -5.70
CA GLN A 336 -5.22 2.41 -4.74
C GLN A 336 -4.23 1.80 -3.74
N TRP A 337 -3.06 2.43 -3.57
CA TRP A 337 -2.05 2.04 -2.59
C TRP A 337 -2.36 2.59 -1.19
N ALA A 338 -2.73 3.86 -1.09
CA ALA A 338 -3.03 4.52 0.18
C ALA A 338 -4.17 3.81 0.92
N GLN A 339 -3.97 3.63 2.22
CA GLN A 339 -4.96 3.01 3.10
C GLN A 339 -6.07 4.00 3.48
N VAL A 340 -7.27 3.49 3.74
CA VAL A 340 -8.48 4.28 4.07
C VAL A 340 -8.84 4.24 5.55
#